data_AF-A0A8H4V628-F1
#
_entry.id   AF-A0A8H4V628-F1
#
_cell.length_a   1.000
_cell.length_b   1.000
_cell.length_c   1.000
_cell.angle_alpha   90.00
_cell.angle_beta   90.00
_cell.angle_gamma   90.00
#
_symmetry.space_group_name_H-M   'P 1'
#
loop_
_entity.id
_entity.type
_entity.pdbx_description
1 polymer ?
#
loop_
_entity_poly.entity_id
_entity_poly.type
_entity_poly.pdbx_seq_one_letter_code
_entity_poly.pdbx_strand_id
1 'polypeptide(L)'
;MDSLAESSIDDLLARRIVQDYNTFSIVTVPGAETLPESKQAELLSRLRSEPSVADPPINAALLDALQGMTPPLDEEAENKESRLLETEARAILERQGCPPCYPPCLEVPLRNVPDKYQAIVSYWQSLPGTGDVVLRAQLFDWQAFHAFQSRNRRKNQHERLDRYVEEVRELRRKYNIRGKVVLRSNTTQQSPLENWIEFQYYHLRIHEQLETERDDMRGKRDKARKEAENMASVDLTWAVFCYERRSETSERKLQTHKILLHWIEQKRALMDAGHSATVQDHGDGLDAVSKCVKAICTRSRQKRRPKTPTNSRISKARPGKRNVQRQGRAALESKPQVRTRYGRVSKPPVRWMPG
;
A
#
# COMPACT_ATOMS: atom_id res chain seq x y z
N MET A 1 -42.81 31.44 27.56
CA MET A 1 -43.21 30.05 27.24
C MET A 1 -42.02 29.22 26.73
N ASP A 2 -40.90 29.84 26.34
CA ASP A 2 -39.74 29.11 25.77
C ASP A 2 -38.89 28.31 26.78
N SER A 3 -39.00 28.61 28.08
CA SER A 3 -38.21 27.93 29.13
C SER A 3 -38.56 26.45 29.33
N LEU A 4 -39.77 25.99 28.95
CA LEU A 4 -40.14 24.57 29.02
C LEU A 4 -39.56 23.75 27.86
N ALA A 5 -39.15 24.40 26.76
CA ALA A 5 -38.59 23.72 25.59
C ALA A 5 -37.07 23.48 25.70
N GLU A 6 -36.36 24.30 26.49
CA GLU A 6 -34.92 24.11 26.74
C GLU A 6 -34.63 22.93 27.65
N SER A 7 -35.47 22.69 28.69
CA SER A 7 -35.29 21.52 29.57
C SER A 7 -35.37 20.19 28.81
N SER A 8 -36.10 20.17 27.69
CA SER A 8 -36.28 18.95 26.89
C SER A 8 -35.03 18.51 26.12
N ILE A 9 -34.14 19.43 25.68
CA ILE A 9 -32.93 19.04 24.93
C ILE A 9 -31.87 18.50 25.87
N ASP A 10 -31.66 19.15 27.01
CA ASP A 10 -30.65 18.73 27.99
C ASP A 10 -31.04 17.39 28.64
N ASP A 11 -32.33 17.17 28.89
CA ASP A 11 -32.85 15.88 29.35
C ASP A 11 -32.64 14.76 28.32
N LEU A 12 -32.72 15.07 27.02
CA LEU A 12 -32.46 14.10 25.96
C LEU A 12 -30.96 13.81 25.82
N LEU A 13 -30.10 14.83 25.89
CA LEU A 13 -28.65 14.65 25.89
C LEU A 13 -28.18 13.81 27.08
N ALA A 14 -28.78 13.98 28.26
CA ALA A 14 -28.51 13.18 29.44
C ALA A 14 -28.87 11.69 29.28
N ARG A 15 -29.78 11.36 28.35
CA ARG A 15 -30.22 9.98 28.05
C ARG A 15 -29.50 9.35 26.85
N ARG A 16 -28.47 10.00 26.31
CA ARG A 16 -27.72 9.45 25.17
C ARG A 16 -27.04 8.13 25.52
N ILE A 17 -26.98 7.25 24.54
CA ILE A 17 -26.28 5.97 24.62
C ILE A 17 -25.14 6.02 23.61
N VAL A 18 -23.91 5.87 24.07
CA VAL A 18 -22.72 5.78 23.22
C VAL A 18 -22.31 4.32 23.11
N GLN A 19 -22.22 3.82 21.88
CA GLN A 19 -21.70 2.47 21.59
C GLN A 19 -20.37 2.62 20.84
N ASP A 20 -19.29 2.26 21.52
CA ASP A 20 -17.94 2.33 20.97
C ASP A 20 -17.61 1.06 20.18
N TYR A 21 -17.06 1.28 18.98
CA TYR A 21 -16.45 0.26 18.15
C TYR A 21 -14.98 0.64 17.96
N ASN A 22 -14.13 -0.34 17.64
CA ASN A 22 -12.67 -0.15 17.49
C ASN A 22 -12.24 0.99 16.53
N THR A 23 -13.15 1.57 15.74
CA THR A 23 -12.84 2.61 14.76
C THR A 23 -13.79 3.81 14.77
N PHE A 24 -14.87 3.79 15.56
CA PHE A 24 -15.87 4.86 15.65
C PHE A 24 -16.84 4.61 16.81
N SER A 25 -17.61 5.64 17.21
CA SER A 25 -18.66 5.54 18.21
C SER A 25 -20.01 5.90 17.60
N ILE A 26 -21.07 5.18 17.98
CA ILE A 26 -22.45 5.50 17.61
C ILE A 26 -23.12 6.16 18.81
N VAL A 27 -23.70 7.35 18.63
CA VAL A 27 -24.46 8.04 19.67
C VAL A 27 -25.95 7.98 19.34
N THR A 28 -26.72 7.29 20.17
CA THR A 28 -28.18 7.18 20.04
C THR A 28 -28.84 8.02 21.12
N VAL A 29 -29.79 8.89 20.74
CA VAL A 29 -30.56 9.73 21.68
C VAL A 29 -32.03 9.32 21.62
N PRO A 30 -32.52 8.49 22.54
CA PRO A 30 -33.91 8.00 22.51
C PRO A 30 -34.92 9.16 22.63
N GLY A 31 -35.91 9.20 21.72
CA GLY A 31 -36.96 10.22 21.72
C GLY A 31 -36.65 11.47 20.89
N ALA A 32 -35.44 11.58 20.33
CA ALA A 32 -35.07 12.69 19.44
C ALA A 32 -35.95 12.76 18.18
N GLU A 33 -36.49 11.62 17.73
CA GLU A 33 -37.42 11.51 16.60
C GLU A 33 -38.76 12.23 16.81
N THR A 34 -39.14 12.50 18.06
CA THR A 34 -40.39 13.21 18.40
C THR A 34 -40.23 14.72 18.43
N LEU A 35 -39.00 15.22 18.35
CA LEU A 35 -38.71 16.66 18.35
C LEU A 35 -39.04 17.31 16.99
N PRO A 36 -39.45 18.59 16.98
CA PRO A 36 -39.49 19.40 15.77
C PRO A 36 -38.10 19.50 15.11
N GLU A 37 -38.06 19.61 13.79
CA GLU A 37 -36.83 19.64 12.99
C GLU A 37 -35.82 20.72 13.43
N SER A 38 -36.30 21.89 13.86
CA SER A 38 -35.45 22.96 14.41
C SER A 38 -34.72 22.54 15.69
N LYS A 39 -35.39 21.76 16.55
CA LYS A 39 -34.83 21.23 17.81
C LYS A 39 -33.93 20.03 17.56
N GLN A 40 -34.21 19.21 16.54
CA GLN A 40 -33.30 18.15 16.10
C GLN A 40 -31.97 18.74 15.57
N ALA A 41 -32.04 19.83 14.79
CA ALA A 41 -30.84 20.53 14.32
C ALA A 41 -30.04 21.14 15.47
N GLU A 42 -30.72 21.73 16.47
CA GLU A 42 -30.09 22.24 17.71
C GLU A 42 -29.40 21.12 18.50
N LEU A 43 -30.08 19.98 18.71
CA LEU A 43 -29.55 18.79 19.37
C LEU A 43 -28.30 18.25 18.65
N LEU A 44 -28.35 18.16 17.30
CA LEU A 44 -27.20 17.73 16.49
C LEU A 44 -26.04 18.71 16.57
N SER A 45 -26.32 20.02 16.60
CA SER A 45 -25.29 21.04 16.79
C SER A 45 -24.63 20.88 18.17
N ARG A 46 -25.43 20.67 19.23
CA ARG A 46 -24.91 20.43 20.58
C ARG A 46 -24.09 19.14 20.68
N LEU A 47 -24.55 18.03 20.09
CA LEU A 47 -23.80 16.78 20.04
C LEU A 47 -22.46 16.90 19.30
N ARG A 48 -22.35 17.81 18.32
CA ARG A 48 -21.11 18.08 17.58
C ARG A 48 -20.19 19.07 18.30
N SER A 49 -20.76 20.03 19.03
CA SER A 49 -20.01 21.05 19.76
C SER A 49 -19.60 20.59 21.15
N GLU A 50 -20.31 19.63 21.74
CA GLU A 50 -19.81 18.96 22.93
C GLU A 50 -18.51 18.27 22.54
N PRO A 51 -17.38 18.58 23.22
CA PRO A 51 -16.19 17.78 23.07
C PRO A 51 -16.65 16.36 23.32
N SER A 52 -16.52 15.51 22.30
CA SER A 52 -16.79 14.08 22.39
C SER A 52 -16.28 13.67 23.77
N VAL A 53 -17.16 13.11 24.62
CA VAL A 53 -16.78 12.47 25.88
C VAL A 53 -16.00 11.22 25.45
N ALA A 54 -14.84 11.50 24.87
CA ALA A 54 -13.93 10.63 24.18
C ALA A 54 -13.06 10.10 25.29
N ASP A 55 -13.31 8.83 25.58
CA ASP A 55 -12.60 8.02 26.53
C ASP A 55 -12.71 8.52 27.99
N PRO A 56 -12.96 7.63 28.96
CA PRO A 56 -12.59 7.95 30.32
C PRO A 56 -11.13 8.44 30.34
N PRO A 57 -10.73 9.34 31.26
CA PRO A 57 -9.36 9.85 31.39
C PRO A 57 -8.30 8.75 31.57
N ILE A 58 -8.71 7.49 31.59
CA ILE A 58 -7.87 6.30 31.42
C ILE A 58 -6.91 6.47 30.24
N ASN A 59 -7.30 6.98 29.07
CA ASN A 59 -6.34 7.13 27.96
C ASN A 59 -5.36 8.29 28.16
N ALA A 60 -5.79 9.43 28.70
CA ALA A 60 -4.91 10.55 28.96
C ALA A 60 -3.93 10.25 30.11
N ALA A 61 -4.42 9.71 31.23
CA ALA A 61 -3.60 9.31 32.36
C ALA A 61 -2.69 8.11 32.03
N LEU A 62 -3.14 7.17 31.18
CA LEU A 62 -2.29 6.09 30.67
C LEU A 62 -1.25 6.60 29.68
N LEU A 63 -1.60 7.52 28.76
CA LEU A 63 -0.63 8.16 27.87
C LEU A 63 0.39 8.97 28.65
N ASP A 64 -0.04 9.74 29.64
CA ASP A 64 0.82 10.51 30.54
C ASP A 64 1.71 9.59 31.39
N ALA A 65 1.16 8.51 31.94
CA ALA A 65 1.94 7.49 32.65
C ALA A 65 2.94 6.78 31.73
N LEU A 66 2.56 6.45 30.49
CA LEU A 66 3.45 5.84 29.50
C LEU A 66 4.53 6.82 29.03
N GLN A 67 4.21 8.10 28.90
CA GLN A 67 5.17 9.16 28.61
C GLN A 67 6.13 9.38 29.77
N GLY A 68 5.66 9.33 31.02
CA GLY A 68 6.50 9.42 32.21
C GLY A 68 7.40 8.19 32.42
N MET A 69 6.99 7.01 31.93
CA MET A 69 7.78 5.77 32.00
C MET A 69 8.79 5.64 30.85
N THR A 70 8.58 6.33 29.73
CA THR A 70 9.48 6.28 28.58
C THR A 70 10.45 7.45 28.69
N PRO A 71 11.76 7.22 28.92
CA PRO A 71 12.74 8.30 28.91
C PRO A 71 12.59 9.15 27.64
N PRO A 72 12.80 10.48 27.72
CA PRO A 72 12.75 11.32 26.53
C PRO A 72 13.67 10.75 25.46
N LEU A 73 13.17 10.70 24.22
CA LEU A 73 13.96 10.21 23.10
C LEU A 73 15.23 11.06 22.97
N ASP A 74 16.37 10.39 22.96
CA ASP A 74 17.64 11.02 22.61
C ASP A 74 17.64 11.24 21.10
N GLU A 75 17.20 12.43 20.68
CA GLU A 75 17.14 12.81 19.28
C GLU A 75 18.50 12.67 18.58
N GLU A 76 19.62 12.88 19.29
CA GLU A 76 20.94 12.76 18.70
C GLU A 76 21.30 11.30 18.44
N ALA A 77 20.96 10.39 19.36
CA ALA A 77 21.12 8.96 19.18
C ALA A 77 20.26 8.43 18.02
N GLU A 78 18.98 8.83 17.94
CA GLU A 78 18.08 8.43 16.85
C GLU A 78 18.59 8.94 15.50
N ASN A 79 18.95 10.23 15.40
CA ASN A 79 19.53 10.79 14.18
C ASN A 79 20.84 10.09 13.77
N LYS A 80 21.66 9.67 14.74
CA LYS A 80 22.88 8.90 14.48
C LYS A 80 22.55 7.51 13.94
N GLU A 81 21.57 6.83 14.50
CA GLU A 81 21.08 5.55 14.00
C GLU A 81 20.54 5.68 12.56
N SER A 82 19.70 6.67 12.28
CA SER A 82 19.17 6.93 10.94
C SER A 82 20.29 7.18 9.91
N ARG A 83 21.32 7.97 10.28
CA ARG A 83 22.51 8.18 9.42
C ARG A 83 23.26 6.88 9.12
N LEU A 84 23.42 6.01 10.11
CA LEU A 84 24.10 4.73 9.93
C LEU A 84 23.31 3.80 8.99
N LEU A 85 22.00 3.67 9.23
CA LEU A 85 21.12 2.84 8.40
C LEU A 85 21.07 3.32 6.95
N GLU A 86 20.99 4.64 6.73
CA GLU A 86 21.00 5.24 5.40
C GLU A 86 22.34 5.04 4.68
N THR A 87 23.46 5.19 5.40
CA THR A 87 24.81 4.97 4.84
C THR A 87 25.02 3.51 4.44
N GLU A 88 24.61 2.57 5.31
CA GLU A 88 24.66 1.13 5.00
C GLU A 88 23.77 0.79 3.80
N ALA A 89 22.54 1.30 3.78
CA ALA A 89 21.60 1.05 2.69
C ALA A 89 22.13 1.56 1.35
N ARG A 90 22.73 2.76 1.32
CA ARG A 90 23.38 3.32 0.13
C ARG A 90 24.49 2.40 -0.39
N ALA A 91 25.41 1.99 0.48
CA ALA A 91 26.52 1.13 0.09
C ALA A 91 26.04 -0.21 -0.50
N ILE A 92 24.97 -0.80 0.08
CA ILE A 92 24.37 -2.04 -0.44
C ILE A 92 23.70 -1.81 -1.79
N LEU A 93 22.92 -0.73 -1.95
CA LEU A 93 22.24 -0.38 -3.20
C LEU A 93 23.25 -0.20 -4.34
N GLU A 94 24.29 0.61 -4.12
CA GLU A 94 25.33 0.88 -5.10
C GLU A 94 26.09 -0.40 -5.47
N ARG A 95 26.47 -1.22 -4.49
CA ARG A 95 27.11 -2.53 -4.72
C ARG A 95 26.23 -3.48 -5.55
N GLN A 96 24.91 -3.40 -5.39
CA GLN A 96 23.95 -4.22 -6.14
C GLN A 96 23.52 -3.58 -7.48
N GLY A 97 24.13 -2.46 -7.87
CA GLY A 97 23.81 -1.75 -9.12
C GLY A 97 22.47 -1.02 -9.10
N CYS A 98 21.89 -0.76 -7.93
CA CYS A 98 20.68 0.06 -7.77
C CYS A 98 21.09 1.51 -7.50
N PRO A 99 20.72 2.48 -8.37
CA PRO A 99 20.99 3.88 -8.11
C PRO A 99 20.17 4.39 -6.90
N PRO A 100 20.81 4.99 -5.89
CA PRO A 100 20.11 5.66 -4.80
C PRO A 100 19.12 6.71 -5.34
N CYS A 101 17.97 6.86 -4.68
CA CYS A 101 16.94 7.80 -5.11
C CYS A 101 17.33 9.28 -4.94
N TYR A 102 18.35 9.55 -4.14
CA TYR A 102 18.90 10.89 -3.92
C TYR A 102 20.43 10.84 -3.76
N PRO A 103 21.16 11.96 -4.02
CA PRO A 103 22.62 11.98 -4.05
C PRO A 103 23.23 11.94 -2.64
N PRO A 104 24.52 11.55 -2.51
CA PRO A 104 25.16 11.41 -1.22
C PRO A 104 25.36 12.71 -0.44
N CYS A 105 25.29 13.86 -1.10
CA CYS A 105 25.42 15.17 -0.47
C CYS A 105 24.19 15.63 0.34
N LEU A 106 23.09 14.87 0.34
CA LEU A 106 21.95 15.19 1.21
C LEU A 106 22.17 14.61 2.60
N GLU A 107 22.09 15.50 3.59
CA GLU A 107 22.22 15.17 5.00
C GLU A 107 20.98 14.44 5.51
N VAL A 108 21.21 13.43 6.36
CA VAL A 108 20.17 12.65 7.05
C VAL A 108 20.11 13.10 8.51
N PRO A 109 18.92 13.40 9.08
CA PRO A 109 17.59 13.28 8.48
C PRO A 109 17.32 14.31 7.36
N LEU A 110 16.52 13.90 6.37
CA LEU A 110 16.22 14.67 5.16
C LEU A 110 15.31 15.88 5.44
N ARG A 111 15.87 16.99 5.94
CA ARG A 111 15.10 18.22 6.27
C ARG A 111 14.89 19.15 5.08
N ASN A 112 15.92 19.35 4.26
CA ASN A 112 15.93 20.33 3.16
C ASN A 112 16.15 19.62 1.81
N VAL A 113 15.18 18.79 1.41
CA VAL A 113 15.29 18.01 0.16
C VAL A 113 15.10 18.92 -1.04
N PRO A 114 16.05 18.98 -2.00
CA PRO A 114 15.88 19.75 -3.22
C PRO A 114 14.66 19.30 -4.04
N ASP A 115 13.96 20.24 -4.67
CA ASP A 115 12.72 20.02 -5.42
C ASP A 115 12.77 18.82 -6.39
N LYS A 116 13.90 18.64 -7.09
CA LYS A 116 14.11 17.54 -8.03
C LYS A 116 14.05 16.14 -7.40
N TYR A 117 14.28 16.01 -6.10
CA TYR A 117 14.21 14.75 -5.36
C TYR A 117 13.02 14.67 -4.41
N GLN A 118 12.34 15.79 -4.15
CA GLN A 118 11.26 15.87 -3.18
C GLN A 118 10.17 14.82 -3.45
N ALA A 119 9.71 14.70 -4.70
CA ALA A 119 8.65 13.76 -5.05
C ALA A 119 9.03 12.30 -4.74
N ILE A 120 10.24 11.86 -5.11
CA ILE A 120 10.67 10.47 -4.87
C ILE A 120 10.97 10.22 -3.40
N VAL A 121 11.51 11.21 -2.67
CA VAL A 121 11.69 11.11 -1.21
C VAL A 121 10.34 10.99 -0.51
N SER A 122 9.37 11.84 -0.86
CA SER A 122 8.01 11.76 -0.31
C SER A 122 7.32 10.43 -0.64
N TYR A 123 7.58 9.84 -1.82
CA TYR A 123 7.10 8.50 -2.14
C TYR A 123 7.57 7.47 -1.11
N TRP A 124 8.87 7.41 -0.83
CA TRP A 124 9.43 6.45 0.12
C TRP A 124 8.98 6.73 1.56
N GLN A 125 8.96 8.00 1.98
CA GLN A 125 8.46 8.40 3.31
C GLN A 125 6.98 8.05 3.51
N SER A 126 6.18 8.00 2.44
CA SER A 126 4.78 7.60 2.52
C SER A 126 4.57 6.11 2.80
N LEU A 127 5.61 5.28 2.67
CA LEU A 127 5.52 3.85 2.97
C LEU A 127 5.57 3.62 4.49
N PRO A 128 4.70 2.76 5.03
CA PRO A 128 4.61 2.52 6.47
C PRO A 128 5.93 1.97 7.02
N GLY A 129 6.40 2.53 8.13
CA GLY A 129 7.62 2.10 8.81
C GLY A 129 8.93 2.61 8.19
N THR A 130 8.86 3.52 7.21
CA THR A 130 10.06 4.12 6.60
C THR A 130 10.65 5.24 7.46
N GLY A 131 9.80 6.06 8.09
CA GLY A 131 10.27 7.23 8.84
C GLY A 131 11.16 8.13 7.99
N ASP A 132 12.33 8.48 8.52
CA ASP A 132 13.38 9.28 7.89
C ASP A 132 14.44 8.47 7.12
N VAL A 133 14.41 7.12 7.19
CA VAL A 133 15.37 6.22 6.54
C VAL A 133 14.91 5.76 5.15
N VAL A 134 14.90 6.70 4.21
CA VAL A 134 14.41 6.54 2.83
C VAL A 134 15.15 5.48 2.02
N LEU A 135 16.50 5.44 2.01
CA LEU A 135 17.20 4.40 1.23
C LEU A 135 17.04 3.02 1.84
N ARG A 136 16.71 2.92 3.13
CA ARG A 136 16.39 1.63 3.75
C ARG A 136 15.11 1.04 3.16
N ALA A 137 14.08 1.86 2.97
CA ALA A 137 12.87 1.44 2.26
C ALA A 137 13.14 1.09 0.80
N GLN A 138 13.95 1.89 0.10
CA GLN A 138 14.38 1.57 -1.27
C GLN A 138 15.14 0.24 -1.34
N LEU A 139 16.04 -0.03 -0.40
CA LEU A 139 16.78 -1.30 -0.33
C LEU A 139 15.84 -2.48 -0.11
N PHE A 140 14.86 -2.35 0.78
CA PHE A 140 13.88 -3.40 1.01
C PHE A 140 13.09 -3.73 -0.26
N ASP A 141 12.63 -2.71 -0.99
CA ASP A 141 11.92 -2.88 -2.25
C ASP A 141 12.81 -3.51 -3.34
N TRP A 142 14.08 -3.11 -3.42
CA TRP A 142 15.06 -3.71 -4.31
C TRP A 142 15.32 -5.19 -3.99
N GLN A 143 15.38 -5.57 -2.71
CA GLN A 143 15.47 -6.97 -2.29
C GLN A 143 14.21 -7.77 -2.65
N ALA A 144 13.03 -7.17 -2.49
CA ALA A 144 11.76 -7.77 -2.91
C ALA A 144 11.73 -8.01 -4.42
N PHE A 145 12.27 -7.07 -5.21
CA PHE A 145 12.50 -7.23 -6.63
C PHE A 145 13.43 -8.42 -6.94
N HIS A 146 14.59 -8.56 -6.28
CA HIS A 146 15.48 -9.70 -6.52
C HIS A 146 14.81 -11.05 -6.23
N ALA A 147 13.97 -11.11 -5.18
CA ALA A 147 13.17 -12.29 -4.89
C ALA A 147 12.10 -12.55 -5.97
N PHE A 148 11.50 -11.50 -6.53
CA PHE A 148 10.59 -11.60 -7.68
C PHE A 148 11.31 -12.07 -8.95
N GLN A 149 12.45 -11.46 -9.29
CA GLN A 149 13.28 -11.81 -10.43
C GLN A 149 13.69 -13.28 -10.33
N SER A 150 14.26 -13.71 -9.20
CA SER A 150 14.65 -15.11 -8.97
C SER A 150 13.49 -16.09 -9.18
N ARG A 151 12.29 -15.77 -8.67
CA ARG A 151 11.10 -16.63 -8.84
C ARG A 151 10.65 -16.71 -10.30
N ASN A 152 10.59 -15.58 -11.01
CA ASN A 152 10.20 -15.57 -12.41
C ASN A 152 11.23 -16.25 -13.31
N ARG A 153 12.52 -16.04 -13.02
CA ARG A 153 13.61 -16.68 -13.77
C ARG A 153 13.57 -18.19 -13.62
N ARG A 154 13.41 -18.72 -12.40
CA ARG A 154 13.22 -20.15 -12.15
C ARG A 154 12.02 -20.72 -12.92
N LYS A 155 10.89 -20.02 -12.93
CA LYS A 155 9.69 -20.44 -13.68
C LYS A 155 9.92 -20.50 -15.20
N ASN A 156 10.89 -19.74 -15.71
CA ASN A 156 11.13 -19.56 -17.15
C ASN A 156 12.46 -20.17 -17.66
N GLN A 157 13.19 -20.92 -16.83
CA GLN A 157 14.53 -21.45 -17.12
C GLN A 157 14.64 -22.34 -18.36
N HIS A 158 13.58 -23.09 -18.71
CA HIS A 158 13.73 -24.21 -19.66
C HIS A 158 13.33 -23.93 -21.11
N GLU A 159 12.83 -22.74 -21.47
CA GLU A 159 12.49 -22.32 -22.87
C GLU A 159 11.60 -21.06 -22.91
N ARG A 160 11.30 -20.44 -21.75
CA ARG A 160 10.25 -19.40 -21.65
C ARG A 160 10.78 -18.00 -21.39
N LEU A 161 12.10 -17.79 -21.52
CA LEU A 161 12.64 -16.44 -21.39
C LEU A 161 12.05 -15.52 -22.47
N ASP A 162 11.92 -15.98 -23.70
CA ASP A 162 11.37 -15.17 -24.79
C ASP A 162 9.93 -14.72 -24.51
N ARG A 163 9.12 -15.61 -23.91
CA ARG A 163 7.77 -15.25 -23.46
C ARG A 163 7.81 -14.17 -22.39
N TYR A 164 8.69 -14.30 -21.39
CA TYR A 164 8.85 -13.30 -20.34
C TYR A 164 9.35 -11.95 -20.90
N VAL A 165 10.30 -11.97 -21.84
CA VAL A 165 10.78 -10.78 -22.55
C VAL A 165 9.64 -10.12 -23.33
N GLU A 166 8.77 -10.90 -23.97
CA GLU A 166 7.62 -10.35 -24.68
C GLU A 166 6.57 -9.77 -23.73
N GLU A 167 6.30 -10.40 -22.58
CA GLU A 167 5.45 -9.82 -21.52
C GLU A 167 6.00 -8.46 -21.05
N VAL A 168 7.32 -8.35 -20.87
CA VAL A 168 7.99 -7.08 -20.52
C VAL A 168 7.77 -6.03 -21.62
N ARG A 169 7.92 -6.41 -22.90
CA ARG A 169 7.72 -5.51 -24.05
C ARG A 169 6.26 -5.07 -24.18
N GLU A 170 5.32 -5.99 -24.07
CA GLU A 170 3.88 -5.70 -24.11
C GLU A 170 3.49 -4.72 -23.01
N LEU A 171 3.96 -4.97 -21.78
CA LEU A 171 3.63 -4.09 -20.66
C LEU A 171 4.24 -2.70 -20.85
N ARG A 172 5.50 -2.59 -21.27
CA ARG A 172 6.12 -1.29 -21.60
C ARG A 172 5.38 -0.56 -22.72
N ARG A 173 4.98 -1.27 -23.79
CA ARG A 173 4.17 -0.71 -24.89
C ARG A 173 2.83 -0.18 -24.40
N LYS A 174 2.14 -0.91 -23.51
CA LYS A 174 0.88 -0.48 -22.90
C LYS A 174 1.00 0.88 -22.20
N TYR A 175 2.13 1.14 -21.53
CA TYR A 175 2.41 2.41 -20.86
C TYR A 175 3.21 3.41 -21.71
N ASN A 176 3.34 3.18 -23.02
CA ASN A 176 4.09 4.01 -23.96
C ASN A 176 5.57 4.25 -23.59
N ILE A 177 6.18 3.29 -22.88
CA ILE A 177 7.59 3.35 -22.50
C ILE A 177 8.42 2.81 -23.65
N ARG A 178 9.31 3.65 -24.19
CA ARG A 178 10.20 3.32 -25.31
C ARG A 178 11.46 2.58 -24.85
N GLY A 179 12.30 2.19 -25.80
CA GLY A 179 13.58 1.53 -25.56
C GLY A 179 13.55 0.04 -25.89
N LYS A 180 14.72 -0.48 -26.29
CA LYS A 180 14.90 -1.88 -26.64
C LYS A 180 14.92 -2.72 -25.35
N VAL A 181 14.15 -3.81 -25.34
CA VAL A 181 14.18 -4.79 -24.25
C VAL A 181 15.05 -5.96 -24.69
N VAL A 182 16.22 -6.06 -24.05
CA VAL A 182 17.13 -7.21 -24.11
C VAL A 182 17.28 -7.71 -22.69
N LEU A 183 17.03 -8.99 -22.44
CA LEU A 183 17.26 -9.60 -21.14
C LEU A 183 18.04 -10.89 -21.34
N ARG A 184 19.14 -11.06 -20.61
CA ARG A 184 19.95 -12.28 -20.63
C ARG A 184 19.36 -13.33 -19.71
N SER A 185 19.55 -14.62 -20.03
CA SER A 185 19.06 -15.74 -19.22
C SER A 185 19.72 -15.80 -17.84
N ASN A 186 21.02 -15.55 -17.79
CA ASN A 186 21.79 -15.55 -16.57
C ASN A 186 21.76 -14.15 -15.93
N THR A 187 21.19 -14.05 -14.72
CA THR A 187 21.06 -12.79 -13.98
C THR A 187 22.41 -12.18 -13.60
N THR A 188 23.44 -13.00 -13.41
CA THR A 188 24.79 -12.50 -13.08
C THR A 188 25.49 -11.84 -14.27
N GLN A 189 25.01 -12.09 -15.49
CA GLN A 189 25.52 -11.49 -16.72
C GLN A 189 24.71 -10.28 -17.16
N GLN A 190 23.62 -9.94 -16.45
CA GLN A 190 22.80 -8.80 -16.83
C GLN A 190 23.52 -7.50 -16.55
N SER A 191 23.49 -6.60 -17.52
CA SER A 191 23.95 -5.23 -17.30
C SER A 191 23.03 -4.50 -16.31
N PRO A 192 23.51 -3.42 -15.67
CA PRO A 192 22.68 -2.59 -14.81
C PRO A 192 21.40 -2.11 -15.49
N LEU A 193 21.47 -1.74 -16.78
CA LEU A 193 20.31 -1.31 -17.57
C LEU A 193 19.29 -2.44 -17.74
N GLU A 194 19.73 -3.67 -18.00
CA GLU A 194 18.83 -4.83 -18.13
C GLU A 194 18.13 -5.17 -16.80
N ASN A 195 18.86 -5.10 -15.69
CA ASN A 195 18.27 -5.25 -14.35
C ASN A 195 17.24 -4.14 -14.07
N TRP A 196 17.55 -2.91 -14.47
CA TRP A 196 16.64 -1.78 -14.31
C TRP A 196 15.38 -1.89 -15.16
N ILE A 197 15.48 -2.45 -16.37
CA ILE A 197 14.33 -2.77 -17.22
C ILE A 197 13.41 -3.78 -16.54
N GLU A 198 13.95 -4.82 -15.88
CA GLU A 198 13.14 -5.77 -15.11
C GLU A 198 12.56 -5.16 -13.83
N PHE A 199 13.29 -4.28 -13.16
CA PHE A 199 12.77 -3.54 -12.01
C PHE A 199 11.60 -2.65 -12.40
N GLN A 200 11.70 -1.97 -13.56
CA GLN A 200 10.58 -1.24 -14.12
C GLN A 200 9.39 -2.15 -14.43
N TYR A 201 9.63 -3.34 -15.03
CA TYR A 201 8.57 -4.33 -15.25
C TYR A 201 7.89 -4.76 -13.94
N TYR A 202 8.68 -5.03 -12.89
CA TYR A 202 8.18 -5.38 -11.56
C TYR A 202 7.20 -4.32 -11.02
N HIS A 203 7.56 -3.03 -11.09
CA HIS A 203 6.66 -1.96 -10.65
C HIS A 203 5.49 -1.71 -11.59
N LEU A 204 5.63 -1.90 -12.90
CA LEU A 204 4.48 -1.83 -13.81
C LEU A 204 3.43 -2.91 -13.47
N ARG A 205 3.85 -4.08 -12.99
CA ARG A 205 2.92 -5.12 -12.51
C ARG A 205 2.23 -4.72 -11.21
N ILE A 206 2.94 -4.09 -10.28
CA ILE A 206 2.33 -3.52 -9.06
C ILE A 206 1.33 -2.43 -9.45
N HIS A 207 1.67 -1.58 -10.41
CA HIS A 207 0.79 -0.53 -10.92
C HIS A 207 -0.52 -1.10 -11.48
N GLU A 208 -0.48 -2.15 -12.31
CA GLU A 208 -1.69 -2.83 -12.81
C GLU A 208 -2.58 -3.38 -11.67
N GLN A 209 -1.97 -3.88 -10.60
CA GLN A 209 -2.70 -4.36 -9.42
C GLN A 209 -3.40 -3.19 -8.71
N LEU A 210 -2.70 -2.06 -8.52
CA LEU A 210 -3.27 -0.86 -7.91
C LEU A 210 -4.41 -0.27 -8.76
N GLU A 211 -4.29 -0.28 -10.10
CA GLU A 211 -5.38 0.13 -10.99
C GLU A 211 -6.62 -0.76 -10.84
N THR A 212 -6.39 -2.08 -10.73
CA THR A 212 -7.46 -3.06 -10.53
C THR A 212 -8.14 -2.88 -9.18
N GLU A 213 -7.36 -2.67 -8.10
CA GLU A 213 -7.88 -2.41 -6.75
C GLU A 213 -8.71 -1.12 -6.72
N ARG A 214 -8.21 -0.02 -7.31
CA ARG A 214 -8.96 1.23 -7.44
C ARG A 214 -10.29 1.02 -8.16
N ASP A 215 -10.27 0.31 -9.28
CA ASP A 215 -11.47 0.07 -10.08
C ASP A 215 -12.50 -0.83 -9.38
N ASP A 216 -12.03 -1.85 -8.65
CA ASP A 216 -12.88 -2.70 -7.82
C ASP A 216 -13.53 -1.91 -6.68
N MET A 217 -12.75 -1.08 -5.96
CA MET A 217 -13.27 -0.22 -4.90
C MET A 217 -14.29 0.81 -5.43
N ARG A 218 -14.02 1.39 -6.61
CA ARG A 218 -14.98 2.27 -7.29
C ARG A 218 -16.27 1.53 -7.63
N GLY A 219 -16.17 0.32 -8.18
CA GLY A 219 -17.33 -0.52 -8.49
C GLY A 219 -18.15 -0.87 -7.25
N LYS A 220 -17.50 -1.21 -6.13
CA LYS A 220 -18.16 -1.48 -4.84
C LYS A 220 -18.85 -0.24 -4.28
N ARG A 221 -18.20 0.92 -4.33
CA ARG A 221 -18.78 2.21 -3.93
C ARG A 221 -20.03 2.53 -4.76
N ASP A 222 -19.93 2.41 -6.08
CA ASP A 222 -21.05 2.72 -6.98
C ASP A 222 -22.22 1.73 -6.79
N LYS A 223 -21.92 0.46 -6.49
CA LYS A 223 -22.93 -0.55 -6.13
C LYS A 223 -23.62 -0.20 -4.81
N ALA A 224 -22.85 0.08 -3.76
CA ALA A 224 -23.38 0.45 -2.45
C ALA A 224 -24.26 1.71 -2.52
N ARG A 225 -23.85 2.71 -3.33
CA ARG A 225 -24.66 3.93 -3.54
C ARG A 225 -26.02 3.60 -4.15
N LYS A 226 -26.05 2.77 -5.20
CA LYS A 226 -27.31 2.34 -5.83
C LYS A 226 -28.18 1.55 -4.87
N GLU A 227 -27.60 0.71 -4.02
CA GLU A 227 -28.35 -0.03 -3.00
C GLU A 227 -28.95 0.93 -1.96
N ALA A 228 -28.19 1.92 -1.50
CA ALA A 228 -28.66 2.95 -0.57
C ALA A 228 -29.76 3.85 -1.16
N GLU A 229 -29.72 4.13 -2.46
CA GLU A 229 -30.79 4.87 -3.16
C GLU A 229 -32.10 4.07 -3.22
N ASN A 230 -32.01 2.75 -3.35
CA ASN A 230 -33.18 1.86 -3.41
C ASN A 230 -33.74 1.49 -2.03
N MET A 231 -32.90 1.50 -1.01
CA MET A 231 -33.23 1.11 0.36
C MET A 231 -32.77 2.22 1.29
N ALA A 232 -33.72 2.95 1.89
CA ALA A 232 -33.46 4.00 2.88
C ALA A 232 -32.95 3.41 4.22
N SER A 233 -31.82 2.71 4.17
CA SER A 233 -31.18 2.03 5.29
C SER A 233 -29.91 2.77 5.72
N VAL A 234 -29.80 3.02 7.02
CA VAL A 234 -28.63 3.66 7.65
C VAL A 234 -27.36 2.82 7.43
N ASP A 235 -27.47 1.49 7.48
CA ASP A 235 -26.35 0.56 7.27
C ASP A 235 -25.72 0.71 5.87
N LEU A 236 -26.55 0.98 4.85
CA LEU A 236 -26.07 1.17 3.48
C LEU A 236 -25.36 2.52 3.32
N THR A 237 -25.81 3.55 4.04
CA THR A 237 -25.12 4.86 4.06
C THR A 237 -23.71 4.71 4.64
N TRP A 238 -23.56 3.91 5.70
CA TRP A 238 -22.25 3.62 6.28
C TRP A 238 -21.35 2.83 5.33
N ALA A 239 -21.89 1.82 4.64
CA ALA A 239 -21.15 1.07 3.63
C ALA A 239 -20.62 1.98 2.51
N VAL A 240 -21.44 2.93 2.03
CA VAL A 240 -21.03 3.94 1.04
C VAL A 240 -19.83 4.75 1.53
N PHE A 241 -19.91 5.30 2.75
CA PHE A 241 -18.82 6.06 3.34
C PHE A 241 -17.52 5.25 3.45
N CYS A 242 -17.61 3.99 3.91
CA CYS A 242 -16.46 3.10 4.01
C CYS A 242 -15.81 2.83 2.65
N TYR A 243 -16.62 2.59 1.61
CA TYR A 243 -16.10 2.37 0.26
C TYR A 243 -15.54 3.64 -0.37
N GLU A 244 -16.10 4.81 -0.06
CA GLU A 244 -15.56 6.10 -0.50
C GLU A 244 -14.16 6.33 0.05
N ARG A 245 -13.98 6.23 1.38
CA ARG A 245 -12.66 6.37 2.02
C ARG A 245 -11.62 5.36 1.51
N ARG A 246 -12.03 4.11 1.29
CA ARG A 246 -11.16 3.08 0.69
C ARG A 246 -10.81 3.40 -0.76
N SER A 247 -11.78 3.83 -1.57
CA SER A 247 -11.56 4.22 -2.96
C SER A 247 -10.58 5.39 -3.07
N GLU A 248 -10.72 6.41 -2.20
CA GLU A 248 -9.77 7.52 -2.13
C GLU A 248 -8.36 7.04 -1.76
N THR A 249 -8.25 6.13 -0.79
CA THR A 249 -6.97 5.57 -0.37
C THR A 249 -6.29 4.81 -1.51
N SER A 250 -7.03 3.97 -2.24
CA SER A 250 -6.49 3.25 -3.41
C SER A 250 -6.10 4.20 -4.54
N GLU A 251 -6.85 5.30 -4.76
CA GLU A 251 -6.46 6.36 -5.71
C GLU A 251 -5.17 7.05 -5.28
N ARG A 252 -5.03 7.45 -4.01
CA ARG A 252 -3.80 8.05 -3.48
C ARG A 252 -2.61 7.12 -3.66
N LYS A 253 -2.74 5.84 -3.31
CA LYS A 253 -1.69 4.82 -3.52
C LYS A 253 -1.27 4.74 -4.99
N LEU A 254 -2.25 4.73 -5.91
CA LEU A 254 -1.97 4.69 -7.34
C LEU A 254 -1.21 5.94 -7.82
N GLN A 255 -1.63 7.14 -7.39
CA GLN A 255 -0.97 8.39 -7.76
C GLN A 255 0.44 8.48 -7.17
N THR A 256 0.62 8.12 -5.90
CA THR A 256 1.92 8.02 -5.27
C THR A 256 2.82 7.04 -6.04
N HIS A 257 2.32 5.86 -6.43
CA HIS A 257 3.11 4.90 -7.20
C HIS A 257 3.53 5.38 -8.60
N LYS A 258 2.77 6.29 -9.23
CA LYS A 258 3.20 6.91 -10.50
C LYS A 258 4.47 7.75 -10.33
N ILE A 259 4.70 8.33 -9.15
CA ILE A 259 5.94 9.07 -8.86
C ILE A 259 7.15 8.13 -8.96
N LEU A 260 7.05 6.94 -8.36
CA LEU A 260 8.11 5.94 -8.47
C LEU A 260 8.36 5.52 -9.91
N LEU A 261 7.29 5.21 -10.68
CA LEU A 261 7.44 4.83 -12.09
C LEU A 261 8.11 5.92 -12.93
N HIS A 262 7.76 7.19 -12.67
CA HIS A 262 8.39 8.32 -13.35
C HIS A 262 9.88 8.40 -13.03
N TRP A 263 10.25 8.29 -11.75
CA TRP A 263 11.63 8.29 -11.32
C TRP A 263 12.43 7.10 -11.91
N ILE A 264 11.85 5.90 -11.95
CA ILE A 264 12.48 4.73 -12.57
C ILE A 264 12.77 5.00 -14.05
N GLU A 265 11.82 5.55 -14.81
CA GLU A 265 12.04 5.86 -16.22
C GLU A 265 13.09 6.95 -16.44
N GLN A 266 13.11 7.99 -15.60
CA GLN A 266 14.16 9.01 -15.65
C GLN A 266 15.55 8.39 -15.47
N LYS A 267 15.72 7.52 -14.46
CA LYS A 267 16.99 6.83 -14.22
C LYS A 267 17.36 5.89 -15.36
N ARG A 268 16.38 5.17 -15.92
CA ARG A 268 16.60 4.31 -17.09
C ARG A 268 17.14 5.13 -18.27
N ALA A 269 16.51 6.25 -18.58
CA ALA A 269 16.88 7.09 -19.72
C ALA A 269 18.30 7.64 -19.58
N LEU A 270 18.72 8.02 -18.38
CA LEU A 270 20.10 8.44 -18.10
C LEU A 270 21.11 7.31 -18.32
N MET A 271 20.79 6.09 -17.89
CA MET A 271 21.65 4.93 -18.15
C MET A 271 21.75 4.63 -19.65
N ASP A 272 20.63 4.67 -20.38
CA ASP A 272 20.55 4.41 -21.83
C ASP A 272 21.39 5.42 -22.64
N ALA A 273 21.35 6.69 -22.27
CA ALA A 273 22.12 7.76 -22.92
C ALA A 273 23.64 7.55 -22.78
N GLY A 274 24.11 7.12 -21.59
CA GLY A 274 25.53 6.83 -21.36
C GLY A 274 26.07 5.70 -22.24
N HIS A 275 25.25 4.67 -22.50
CA HIS A 275 25.64 3.57 -23.37
C HIS A 275 25.72 3.98 -24.85
N SER A 276 24.92 4.95 -25.28
CA SER A 276 24.95 5.45 -26.66
C SER A 276 26.14 6.37 -26.93
N ALA A 277 26.48 7.25 -25.98
CA ALA A 277 27.60 8.19 -26.13
C ALA A 277 28.96 7.51 -26.19
N THR A 278 29.13 6.34 -25.56
CA THR A 278 30.43 5.64 -25.51
C THR A 278 30.80 4.94 -26.82
N VAL A 279 29.85 4.81 -27.77
CA VAL A 279 30.06 4.07 -29.04
C VAL A 279 30.23 5.01 -30.24
N GLN A 280 30.03 6.32 -30.06
CA GLN A 280 30.16 7.31 -31.14
C GLN A 280 30.97 8.53 -30.66
N ASP A 281 32.29 8.34 -30.52
CA ASP A 281 33.22 9.45 -30.72
C ASP A 281 33.43 9.64 -32.23
N HIS A 282 32.42 10.25 -32.88
CA HIS A 282 32.49 11.03 -34.13
C HIS A 282 31.09 11.57 -34.46
N GLY A 283 30.83 12.83 -34.08
CA GLY A 283 29.82 13.67 -34.73
C GLY A 283 28.66 14.17 -33.86
N ASP A 284 28.81 15.41 -33.38
CA ASP A 284 27.81 16.47 -33.13
C ASP A 284 26.31 16.12 -32.95
N GLY A 285 25.77 16.50 -31.77
CA GLY A 285 24.38 16.98 -31.65
C GLY A 285 23.57 16.49 -30.44
N LEU A 286 23.45 17.31 -29.39
CA LEU A 286 22.60 17.07 -28.20
C LEU A 286 21.46 18.09 -28.10
N ASP A 287 20.20 17.71 -28.34
CA ASP A 287 19.05 18.56 -27.94
C ASP A 287 17.63 17.88 -27.86
N ALA A 288 17.53 16.56 -27.62
CA ALA A 288 16.26 15.83 -27.88
C ALA A 288 15.46 15.28 -26.67
N VAL A 289 15.89 15.43 -25.41
CA VAL A 289 15.34 14.58 -24.31
C VAL A 289 14.02 15.10 -23.68
N SER A 290 13.61 16.35 -23.91
CA SER A 290 12.56 16.98 -23.08
C SER A 290 11.08 16.73 -23.50
N LYS A 291 10.79 16.07 -24.63
CA LYS A 291 9.41 16.06 -25.21
C LYS A 291 8.54 14.83 -24.96
N CYS A 292 9.04 13.73 -24.35
CA CYS A 292 8.32 12.45 -24.43
C CYS A 292 7.29 12.15 -23.32
N VAL A 293 7.19 12.96 -22.24
CA VAL A 293 6.44 12.54 -21.03
C VAL A 293 5.03 13.14 -20.88
N LYS A 294 4.68 14.21 -21.60
CA LYS A 294 3.36 14.87 -21.44
C LYS A 294 2.15 14.10 -22.00
N ALA A 295 2.34 12.96 -22.67
CA ALA A 295 1.26 12.22 -23.35
C ALA A 295 0.57 11.12 -22.50
N ILE A 296 0.93 10.96 -21.22
CA ILE A 296 0.53 9.77 -20.43
C ILE A 296 -0.90 9.85 -19.84
N CYS A 297 -1.63 10.98 -19.92
CA CYS A 297 -2.86 11.15 -19.12
C CYS A 297 -4.22 11.12 -19.84
N THR A 298 -4.35 10.83 -21.15
CA THR A 298 -5.67 11.00 -21.83
C THR A 298 -6.15 9.84 -22.73
N ARG A 299 -5.72 8.59 -22.51
CA ARG A 299 -6.35 7.46 -23.21
C ARG A 299 -7.53 6.86 -22.45
N SER A 300 -8.68 7.46 -22.74
CA SER A 300 -10.03 6.91 -22.64
C SER A 300 -10.07 5.38 -22.83
N ARG A 301 -10.54 4.73 -21.77
CA ARG A 301 -10.84 3.30 -21.66
C ARG A 301 -11.86 2.91 -22.74
N GLN A 302 -11.42 2.22 -23.80
CA GLN A 302 -12.36 1.53 -24.70
C GLN A 302 -13.14 0.49 -23.89
N LYS A 303 -14.40 0.81 -23.60
CA LYS A 303 -15.39 -0.11 -23.03
C LYS A 303 -15.43 -1.36 -23.91
N ARG A 304 -14.93 -2.49 -23.39
CA ARG A 304 -15.25 -3.81 -23.93
C ARG A 304 -16.78 -3.95 -23.95
N ARG A 305 -17.36 -4.04 -25.15
CA ARG A 305 -18.78 -4.36 -25.33
C ARG A 305 -19.10 -5.69 -24.65
N PRO A 306 -20.21 -5.80 -23.91
CA PRO A 306 -20.67 -7.08 -23.39
C PRO A 306 -21.04 -7.98 -24.56
N LYS A 307 -20.48 -9.20 -24.60
CA LYS A 307 -20.91 -10.24 -25.53
C LYS A 307 -22.34 -10.64 -25.17
N THR A 308 -23.21 -10.61 -26.17
CA THR A 308 -24.60 -11.10 -26.11
C THR A 308 -24.66 -12.55 -25.59
N PRO A 309 -25.69 -12.90 -24.80
CA PRO A 309 -25.87 -14.26 -24.31
C PRO A 309 -26.32 -15.17 -25.45
N THR A 310 -25.42 -16.04 -25.91
CA THR A 310 -25.79 -17.18 -26.75
C THR A 310 -26.47 -18.24 -25.91
N ASN A 311 -27.76 -18.45 -26.20
CA ASN A 311 -28.66 -19.54 -25.86
C ASN A 311 -28.04 -20.71 -25.06
N SER A 312 -28.42 -20.79 -23.80
CA SER A 312 -28.27 -21.93 -22.92
C SER A 312 -29.04 -23.14 -23.47
N ARG A 313 -28.30 -24.14 -23.97
CA ARG A 313 -28.83 -25.50 -24.18
C ARG A 313 -28.88 -26.21 -22.83
N ILE A 314 -30.09 -26.49 -22.37
CA ILE A 314 -30.39 -27.27 -21.16
C ILE A 314 -29.89 -28.70 -21.38
N SER A 315 -28.78 -29.07 -20.72
CA SER A 315 -28.35 -30.45 -20.54
C SER A 315 -28.95 -31.00 -19.25
N LYS A 316 -29.77 -32.04 -19.41
CA LYS A 316 -30.45 -32.78 -18.34
C LYS A 316 -29.45 -33.30 -17.30
N ALA A 317 -29.79 -33.10 -16.03
CA ALA A 317 -29.11 -33.63 -14.87
C ALA A 317 -29.06 -35.17 -14.89
N ARG A 318 -27.89 -35.73 -14.54
CA ARG A 318 -27.76 -37.12 -14.09
C ARG A 318 -27.46 -37.12 -12.59
N PRO A 319 -28.13 -37.97 -11.78
CA PRO A 319 -27.85 -38.07 -10.35
C PRO A 319 -26.57 -38.89 -10.13
N GLY A 320 -25.52 -38.21 -9.64
CA GLY A 320 -24.28 -38.85 -9.22
C GLY A 320 -24.44 -39.54 -7.88
N LYS A 321 -24.39 -40.87 -7.90
CA LYS A 321 -24.47 -41.75 -6.73
C LYS A 321 -23.29 -41.50 -5.78
N ARG A 322 -23.61 -41.29 -4.49
CA ARG A 322 -22.70 -41.43 -3.35
C ARG A 322 -22.04 -42.80 -3.39
N ASN A 323 -20.71 -42.83 -3.37
CA ASN A 323 -19.96 -43.99 -2.89
C ASN A 323 -19.03 -43.52 -1.76
N VAL A 324 -19.50 -43.74 -0.53
CA VAL A 324 -18.71 -43.66 0.69
C VAL A 324 -17.99 -45.00 0.80
N GLN A 325 -16.74 -45.06 0.34
CA GLN A 325 -15.88 -46.21 0.61
C GLN A 325 -14.98 -45.86 1.79
N ARG A 326 -15.44 -46.25 2.98
CA ARG A 326 -14.62 -46.38 4.19
C ARG A 326 -13.54 -47.43 3.90
N GLN A 327 -12.30 -46.99 3.69
CA GLN A 327 -11.15 -47.87 3.88
C GLN A 327 -10.67 -47.71 5.32
N GLY A 328 -10.91 -48.76 6.11
CA GLY A 328 -10.23 -48.96 7.38
C GLY A 328 -8.75 -49.21 7.11
N ARG A 329 -7.89 -48.45 7.79
CA ARG A 329 -6.48 -48.79 7.94
C ARG A 329 -6.23 -49.24 9.37
N ALA A 330 -5.59 -50.40 9.44
CA ALA A 330 -5.21 -51.13 10.62
C ALA A 330 -4.32 -50.29 11.55
N ALA A 331 -4.54 -50.52 12.84
CA ALA A 331 -3.67 -50.08 13.92
C ALA A 331 -2.28 -50.70 13.77
N LEU A 332 -1.27 -49.84 13.70
CA LEU A 332 0.12 -50.18 13.97
C LEU A 332 0.59 -49.22 15.06
N GLU A 333 0.89 -49.81 16.20
CA GLU A 333 1.40 -49.17 17.40
C GLU A 333 2.68 -48.39 17.09
N SER A 334 2.64 -47.07 17.26
CA SER A 334 3.85 -46.23 17.29
C SER A 334 3.92 -45.51 18.63
N LYS A 335 5.05 -45.72 19.31
CA LYS A 335 5.45 -45.18 20.62
C LYS A 335 5.23 -43.66 20.73
N PRO A 336 4.91 -43.12 21.93
CA PRO A 336 4.74 -41.69 22.12
C PRO A 336 6.10 -40.98 22.04
N GLN A 337 6.33 -40.25 20.94
CA GLN A 337 7.45 -39.33 20.82
C GLN A 337 7.04 -38.00 21.46
N VAL A 338 7.60 -37.71 22.63
CA VAL A 338 7.48 -36.44 23.35
C VAL A 338 8.00 -35.31 22.45
N ARG A 339 7.09 -34.51 21.91
CA ARG A 339 7.41 -33.25 21.23
C ARG A 339 7.43 -32.13 22.27
N THR A 340 8.62 -31.76 22.72
CA THR A 340 8.83 -30.52 23.46
C THR A 340 8.56 -29.33 22.55
N ARG A 341 7.63 -28.47 22.97
CA ARG A 341 7.42 -27.16 22.36
C ARG A 341 8.65 -26.31 22.66
N TYR A 342 9.32 -25.82 21.63
CA TYR A 342 10.36 -24.81 21.77
C TYR A 342 9.75 -23.57 22.41
N GLY A 343 10.08 -23.38 23.68
CA GLY A 343 9.74 -22.21 24.48
C GLY A 343 10.57 -21.02 24.03
N ARG A 344 9.96 -19.83 24.15
CA ARG A 344 10.65 -18.55 24.17
C ARG A 344 11.79 -18.62 25.18
N VAL A 345 13.02 -18.40 24.72
CA VAL A 345 14.16 -18.12 25.58
C VAL A 345 14.00 -16.67 26.06
N SER A 346 13.31 -16.47 27.18
CA SER A 346 13.44 -15.24 27.96
C SER A 346 14.83 -15.24 28.60
N LYS A 347 15.68 -14.30 28.17
CA LYS A 347 16.94 -14.04 28.87
C LYS A 347 16.63 -13.61 30.31
N PRO A 348 17.27 -14.18 31.34
CA PRO A 348 17.12 -13.70 32.71
C PRO A 348 17.74 -12.31 32.85
N PRO A 349 17.19 -11.43 33.70
CA PRO A 349 17.79 -10.12 33.97
C PRO A 349 19.15 -10.30 34.63
N VAL A 350 20.15 -9.58 34.10
CA VAL A 350 21.49 -9.48 34.68
C VAL A 350 21.33 -8.79 36.05
N ARG A 351 21.63 -9.55 37.10
CA ARG A 351 21.68 -9.06 38.48
C ARG A 351 22.92 -8.17 38.60
N TRP A 352 22.72 -6.86 38.73
CA TRP A 352 23.78 -5.94 39.12
C TRP A 352 24.19 -6.28 40.55
N MET A 353 25.43 -6.72 40.74
CA MET A 353 26.09 -6.74 42.04
C MET A 353 27.06 -5.56 42.07
N PRO A 354 26.99 -4.68 43.08
CA PRO A 354 28.00 -3.64 43.27
C PRO A 354 29.31 -4.30 43.72
N GLY A 355 30.41 -3.92 43.07
CA GLY A 355 31.78 -4.07 43.53
C GLY A 355 32.37 -2.70 43.77
#